data_AF-A0A5K1CS50-F1
#
_entry.id   AF-A0A5K1CS50-F1
#
_cell.length_a   1.000
_cell.length_b   1.000
_cell.length_c   1.000
_cell.angle_alpha   90.00
_cell.angle_beta   90.00
_cell.angle_gamma   90.00
#
_symmetry.space_group_name_H-M   'P 1'
#
loop_
_entity.id
_entity.type
_entity.pdbx_description
1 polymer ?
#
loop_
_entity_poly.entity_id
_entity_poly.type
_entity_poly.pdbx_seq_one_letter_code
_entity_poly.pdbx_strand_id
1 'polypeptide(L)' 'ECRSKREMPSLYPHAKGIIHALKDKGVDIAIASRSPTPDIAKAFLKKLGLEDIFVAK' A
#
# COMPACT_ATOMS: atom_id res chain seq x y z
N GLU A 1 10.54 -12.08 8.13
CA GLU A 1 9.88 -10.76 8.23
C GLU A 1 9.41 -10.53 9.65
N CYS A 2 10.04 -9.62 10.39
CA CYS A 2 9.65 -9.26 11.76
C CYS A 2 9.44 -7.75 11.82
N ARG A 3 8.49 -7.23 11.03
CA ARG A 3 8.10 -5.82 11.10
C ARG A 3 7.03 -5.65 12.16
N SER A 4 7.12 -4.61 12.96
CA SER A 4 6.10 -4.29 13.95
C SER A 4 4.99 -3.43 13.37
N LYS A 5 3.74 -3.65 13.80
CA LYS A 5 2.62 -2.73 13.53
C LYS A 5 2.89 -1.30 14.00
N ARG A 6 3.86 -1.08 14.91
CA ARG A 6 4.22 0.24 15.43
C ARG A 6 5.17 0.99 14.50
N GLU A 7 5.94 0.28 13.68
CA GLU A 7 6.88 0.90 12.72
C GLU A 7 6.16 1.81 11.73
N MET A 8 6.83 2.89 11.32
CA MET A 8 6.33 3.80 10.30
C MET A 8 6.96 3.47 8.95
N PRO A 9 6.19 2.94 7.98
CA PRO A 9 6.70 2.75 6.64
C PRO A 9 6.88 4.09 5.93
N SER A 10 7.75 4.10 4.92
CA SER A 10 7.85 5.18 3.95
C SER A 10 7.65 4.63 2.55
N LEU A 11 7.22 5.50 1.64
CA LEU A 11 7.14 5.20 0.22
C LEU A 11 8.45 5.58 -0.47
N TYR A 12 8.78 4.88 -1.55
CA TYR A 12 9.75 5.40 -2.51
C TYR A 12 9.26 6.75 -3.05
N PRO A 13 10.17 7.72 -3.32
CA PRO A 13 9.82 9.11 -3.62
C PRO A 13 8.71 9.32 -4.65
N HIS A 14 8.64 8.45 -5.67
CA HIS A 14 7.66 8.57 -6.76
C HIS A 14 6.49 7.59 -6.70
N ALA A 15 6.49 6.64 -5.77
CA ALA A 15 5.46 5.60 -5.71
C ALA A 15 4.06 6.19 -5.54
N LYS A 16 3.91 7.19 -4.67
CA LYS A 16 2.62 7.86 -4.45
C LYS A 16 2.10 8.53 -5.73
N GLY A 17 2.95 9.26 -6.44
CA GLY A 17 2.57 9.96 -7.68
C GLY A 17 2.15 8.99 -8.78
N ILE A 18 2.89 7.90 -8.97
CA ILE A 18 2.56 6.87 -9.97
C ILE A 18 1.20 6.22 -9.67
N ILE A 19 0.97 5.84 -8.41
CA ILE A 19 -0.29 5.23 -7.98
C ILE A 19 -1.48 6.17 -8.22
N HIS A 20 -1.37 7.45 -7.88
CA HIS A 20 -2.45 8.42 -8.11
C HIS A 20 -2.67 8.68 -9.60
N ALA A 21 -1.61 8.81 -10.40
CA ALA A 21 -1.73 9.01 -11.84
C ALA A 21 -2.48 7.86 -12.52
N LEU A 22 -2.25 6.62 -12.10
CA LEU A 22 -2.98 5.44 -12.60
C LEU A 22 -4.46 5.49 -12.20
N LYS A 23 -4.75 5.81 -10.93
CA LYS A 23 -6.12 5.97 -10.43
C LYS A 23 -6.88 7.07 -11.17
N ASP A 24 -6.24 8.22 -11.40
CA ASP A 24 -6.82 9.37 -12.11
C ASP A 24 -7.10 9.06 -13.60
N LYS A 25 -6.38 8.08 -14.16
CA LYS A 25 -6.63 7.54 -15.51
C LYS A 25 -7.68 6.44 -15.55
N GLY A 26 -8.29 6.09 -14.42
CA GLY A 26 -9.29 5.03 -14.32
C GLY A 26 -8.71 3.62 -14.46
N VAL A 27 -7.42 3.44 -14.17
CA VAL A 27 -6.77 2.13 -14.18
C VAL A 27 -6.93 1.46 -12.82
N ASP A 28 -7.47 0.24 -12.82
CA ASP A 28 -7.59 -0.56 -11.61
C ASP A 28 -6.21 -0.99 -11.08
N ILE A 29 -6.00 -0.82 -9.78
CA ILE A 29 -4.73 -1.11 -9.11
C ILE A 29 -4.95 -2.18 -8.04
N ALA A 30 -4.10 -3.21 -7.99
CA ALA A 30 -4.12 -4.25 -6.96
C ALA A 30 -2.71 -4.48 -6.39
N ILE A 31 -2.63 -5.04 -5.18
CA ILE A 31 -1.37 -5.46 -4.55
C ILE A 31 -1.35 -6.98 -4.42
N ALA A 32 -0.24 -7.59 -4.82
CA ALA A 32 0.09 -8.97 -4.50
C ALA A 32 1.36 -8.99 -3.63
N SER A 33 1.28 -9.60 -2.45
CA SER A 33 2.39 -9.72 -1.52
C SER A 33 2.49 -11.15 -0.99
N ARG A 34 3.71 -11.65 -0.84
CA ARG A 34 4.00 -12.95 -0.21
C ARG A 34 4.28 -12.83 1.30
N SER A 35 4.11 -11.64 1.88
CA SER A 35 4.35 -11.43 3.31
C SER A 35 3.48 -12.38 4.14
N PRO A 36 4.05 -13.14 5.09
CA PRO A 36 3.31 -13.99 6.01
C PRO A 36 2.57 -13.18 7.07
N THR A 37 2.64 -11.84 7.02
CA THR A 37 2.06 -10.92 8.00
C THR A 37 1.08 -9.94 7.33
N PRO A 38 -0.10 -10.41 6.89
CA PRO A 38 -1.06 -9.59 6.15
C PRO A 38 -1.64 -8.44 6.98
N ASP A 39 -1.74 -8.61 8.29
CA ASP A 39 -2.21 -7.59 9.23
C ASP A 39 -1.24 -6.43 9.39
N ILE A 40 0.08 -6.69 9.33
CA ILE A 40 1.11 -5.66 9.32
C ILE A 40 1.09 -4.92 7.98
N ALA A 41 0.95 -5.64 6.85
CA ALA A 41 0.82 -5.02 5.53
C ALA A 41 -0.41 -4.07 5.47
N LYS A 42 -1.58 -4.52 5.96
CA LYS A 42 -2.79 -3.68 6.04
C LYS A 42 -2.58 -2.44 6.93
N ALA A 43 -1.92 -2.60 8.08
CA ALA A 43 -1.58 -1.46 8.95
C ALA A 43 -0.67 -0.44 8.25
N PHE A 44 0.28 -0.91 7.45
CA PHE A 44 1.19 -0.04 6.70
C PHE A 44 0.45 0.71 5.59
N LEU A 45 -0.41 0.05 4.81
CA LEU A 45 -1.23 0.71 3.79
C LEU A 45 -2.11 1.81 4.40
N LYS A 46 -2.71 1.54 5.56
CA LYS A 46 -3.50 2.54 6.30
C LYS A 46 -2.66 3.74 6.73
N LYS A 47 -1.47 3.51 7.31
CA LYS A 47 -0.55 4.58 7.72
C LYS A 47 -0.08 5.46 6.56
N LEU A 48 0.08 4.86 5.38
CA LEU A 48 0.48 5.55 4.16
C LEU A 48 -0.69 6.26 3.46
N GLY A 49 -1.93 6.09 3.94
CA GLY A 49 -3.14 6.64 3.33
C GLY A 49 -3.49 6.01 1.98
N LEU A 50 -3.19 4.72 1.80
CA LEU A 50 -3.42 3.99 0.54
C LEU A 50 -4.50 2.89 0.66
N GLU A 51 -5.23 2.81 1.77
CA GLU A 51 -6.22 1.75 2.04
C GLU A 51 -7.35 1.70 0.99
N ASP A 52 -7.77 2.86 0.48
CA ASP A 52 -8.91 3.00 -0.46
C ASP A 52 -8.50 3.21 -1.92
N ILE A 53 -7.27 2.81 -2.28
CA ILE A 53 -6.77 2.93 -3.65
C ILE A 53 -6.89 1.61 -4.42
N PHE A 54 -6.74 0.49 -3.71
CA PHE A 54 -6.64 -0.82 -4.34
C PHE A 54 -8.01 -1.49 -4.45
N VAL A 55 -8.30 -2.08 -5.60
CA VAL A 55 -9.61 -2.72 -5.88
C VAL A 55 -9.78 -4.07 -5.18
N ALA A 56 -8.67 -4.74 -4.83
CA ALA A 56 -8.65 -6.01 -4.14
C ALA A 56 -8.17 -5.84 -2.67
N LYS A 57 -8.81 -6.55 -1.73
CA LYS A 57 -8.58 -6.46 -0.27
C LYS A 57 -8.09 -7.77 0.37
#